data_AF-A0A2T5C6A5-F1
#
_entry.id   AF-A0A2T5C6A5-F1
#
_cell.length_a   1.000
_cell.length_b   1.000
_cell.length_c   1.000
_cell.angle_alpha   90.00
_cell.angle_beta   90.00
_cell.angle_gamma   90.00
#
_symmetry.space_group_name_H-M   'P 1'
#
loop_
_entity.id
_entity.type
_entity.pdbx_description
1 polymer ?
#
loop_
_entity_poly.entity_id
_entity_poly.type
_entity_poly.pdbx_seq_one_letter_code
_entity_poly.pdbx_strand_id
1 'polypeptide(L)' 'MRRFPLLFRLLPKFGNSNTNERIELIQRYMHLFGHEALDCLTADREFVGERCIKYLNDNRIR' A
#
# COMPACT_ATOMS: atom_id res chain seq x y z
N MET A 1 -2.83 -20.98 -6.73
CA MET A 1 -3.21 -19.73 -7.44
C MET A 1 -1.96 -18.91 -7.72
N ARG A 2 -1.84 -18.35 -8.93
CA ARG A 2 -0.75 -17.45 -9.32
C ARG A 2 -1.25 -16.01 -9.14
N ARG A 3 -0.50 -15.16 -8.42
CA ARG A 3 -0.83 -13.74 -8.21
C ARG A 3 0.03 -12.90 -9.16
N PHE A 4 -0.55 -11.86 -9.74
CA PHE A 4 0.14 -10.92 -10.63
C PHE A 4 -0.04 -9.49 -10.09
N PRO A 5 1.00 -8.63 -10.14
CA PRO A 5 0.89 -7.25 -9.67
C PRO A 5 0.06 -6.42 -10.65
N LEU A 6 -1.02 -5.81 -10.17
CA LEU A 6 -1.85 -4.88 -10.96
C LEU A 6 -1.28 -3.46 -10.98
N LEU A 7 -0.61 -3.05 -9.91
CA LEU A 7 0.03 -1.75 -9.77
C LEU A 7 1.33 -1.90 -8.97
N PHE A 8 2.43 -1.36 -9.51
CA PHE A 8 3.70 -1.25 -8.82
C PHE A 8 4.44 0.02 -9.28
N ARG A 9 5.52 0.37 -8.56
CA ARG A 9 6.43 1.46 -8.91
C ARG A 9 7.86 0.96 -8.70
N LEU A 10 8.70 1.09 -9.72
CA LEU A 10 10.16 0.95 -9.57
C LEU A 10 10.70 2.23 -8.95
N LEU A 11 11.52 2.11 -7.91
CA LEU A 11 12.11 3.24 -7.20
C LEU A 11 13.56 3.44 -7.68
N PRO A 12 14.04 4.68 -7.86
CA PRO A 12 15.41 4.98 -8.29
C PRO A 12 16.40 4.87 -7.12
N LYS A 13 16.33 3.79 -6.34
CA LYS A 13 17.18 3.51 -5.18
C LYS A 13 17.31 2.01 -4.94
N PHE A 14 18.35 1.61 -4.22
CA PHE A 14 18.51 0.26 -3.71
C PHE A 14 17.77 0.07 -2.38
N GLY A 15 17.37 -1.17 -2.07
CA GLY A 15 16.67 -1.54 -0.84
C GLY A 15 15.15 -1.32 -0.90
N ASN A 16 14.51 -1.45 0.26
CA ASN A 16 13.04 -1.49 0.38
C ASN A 16 12.39 -0.11 0.27
N SER A 17 11.10 -0.10 -0.08
CA SER A 17 10.27 1.11 -0.02
C SER A 17 10.07 1.58 1.42
N ASN A 18 9.96 2.90 1.63
CA ASN A 18 9.63 3.51 2.91
C ASN A 18 8.10 3.73 3.05
N THR A 19 7.67 4.15 4.24
CA THR A 19 6.25 4.41 4.55
C THR A 19 5.57 5.37 3.57
N ASN A 20 6.23 6.46 3.18
CA ASN A 20 5.63 7.47 2.30
C ASN A 20 5.46 6.95 0.88
N GLU A 21 6.46 6.26 0.32
CA GLU A 21 6.39 5.64 -1.01
C GLU A 21 5.28 4.57 -1.09
N ARG A 22 5.03 3.86 0.03
CA ARG A 22 3.92 2.90 0.16
C ARG A 22 2.56 3.61 0.22
N ILE A 23 2.45 4.69 0.99
CA ILE A 23 1.22 5.52 1.06
C ILE A 23 0.90 6.12 -0.31
N GLU A 24 1.87 6.67 -1.03
CA GLU A 24 1.66 7.18 -2.39
C GLU A 24 1.18 6.09 -3.38
N LEU A 25 1.68 4.87 -3.26
CA LEU A 25 1.24 3.75 -4.09
C LEU A 25 -0.22 3.36 -3.78
N ILE A 26 -0.60 3.37 -2.49
CA ILE A 26 -1.97 3.12 -2.02
C ILE A 26 -2.91 4.24 -2.49
N GLN A 27 -2.52 5.51 -2.36
CA GLN A 27 -3.30 6.65 -2.87
C GLN A 27 -3.49 6.58 -4.38
N ARG A 28 -2.44 6.21 -5.14
CA ARG A 28 -2.55 5.97 -6.59
C ARG A 28 -3.49 4.81 -6.91
N TYR A 29 -3.50 3.74 -6.11
CA TYR A 29 -4.45 2.65 -6.26
C TYR A 29 -5.90 3.15 -6.06
N MET A 30 -6.17 3.85 -4.97
CA MET A 30 -7.51 4.39 -4.67
C MET A 30 -8.01 5.36 -5.74
N HIS A 31 -7.12 6.18 -6.29
CA HIS A 31 -7.47 7.08 -7.39
C HIS A 31 -7.83 6.34 -8.69
N LEU A 32 -7.20 5.19 -8.97
CA LEU A 32 -7.41 4.43 -10.21
C LEU A 32 -8.56 3.41 -10.12
N PHE A 33 -8.77 2.80 -8.95
CA PHE A 33 -9.70 1.69 -8.76
C PHE A 33 -10.87 2.01 -7.80
N GLY A 34 -10.85 3.20 -7.17
CA GLY A 34 -11.79 3.58 -6.11
C GLY A 34 -11.36 3.08 -4.73
N HIS A 35 -11.89 3.73 -3.68
CA HIS A 35 -11.62 3.31 -2.29
C HIS A 35 -12.25 1.96 -1.95
N GLU A 36 -13.44 1.67 -2.49
CA GLU A 36 -14.17 0.41 -2.24
C GLU A 36 -13.49 -0.83 -2.82
N ALA A 37 -12.53 -0.67 -3.75
CA ALA A 37 -11.75 -1.76 -4.31
C ALA A 37 -10.59 -2.24 -3.40
N LEU A 38 -10.34 -1.58 -2.26
CA LEU A 38 -9.27 -1.94 -1.32
C LEU A 38 -9.87 -2.51 -0.02
N ASP A 39 -10.23 -3.79 -0.07
CA ASP A 39 -10.91 -4.55 0.99
C ASP A 39 -9.95 -5.18 2.03
N CYS A 40 -8.64 -5.15 1.81
CA CYS A 40 -7.65 -5.40 2.86
C CYS A 40 -6.25 -4.97 2.42
N LEU A 41 -5.39 -4.60 3.38
CA LEU A 41 -3.95 -4.43 3.14
C LEU A 41 -3.14 -5.50 3.88
N THR A 42 -2.54 -6.42 3.13
CA THR A 42 -1.59 -7.41 3.68
C THR A 42 -0.15 -6.92 3.60
N ALA A 43 0.62 -7.09 4.65
CA ALA A 43 2.05 -6.83 4.68
C ALA A 43 2.84 -7.99 5.31
N ASP A 44 4.14 -8.06 5.02
CA ASP A 44 5.05 -9.05 5.62
C ASP A 44 5.54 -8.62 7.02
N ARG A 45 6.35 -9.47 7.65
CA ARG A 45 6.85 -9.27 9.02
C ARG A 45 7.92 -8.18 9.16
N GLU A 46 8.49 -7.67 8.06
CA GLU A 46 9.44 -6.54 8.08
C GLU A 46 8.71 -5.19 7.95
N PHE A 47 7.38 -5.20 7.82
CA PHE A 47 6.56 -4.00 7.75
C PHE A 47 6.39 -3.35 9.13
N VAL A 48 7.26 -2.39 9.45
CA VAL A 48 7.09 -1.49 10.60
C VAL A 48 5.89 -0.56 10.34
N GLY A 49 4.71 -1.04 10.74
CA GLY A 49 3.44 -0.65 10.13
C GLY A 49 2.62 0.43 10.80
N GLU A 50 2.99 0.91 12.00
CA GLU A 50 2.12 1.75 12.84
C GLU A 50 1.54 2.97 12.11
N ARG A 51 2.36 3.70 11.33
CA ARG A 51 1.91 4.84 10.52
C ARG A 51 0.99 4.46 9.36
N CYS A 52 1.19 3.31 8.74
CA CYS A 52 0.31 2.83 7.67
C CYS A 52 -1.02 2.31 8.25
N ILE A 53 -1.00 1.56 9.33
CA ILE A 53 -2.21 1.10 10.04
C ILE A 53 -3.01 2.31 10.52
N LYS A 54 -2.35 3.34 11.07
CA LYS A 54 -3.00 4.60 11.41
C LYS A 54 -3.65 5.26 10.18
N TYR A 55 -2.94 5.38 9.06
CA TYR A 55 -3.52 5.94 7.83
C TYR A 55 -4.75 5.16 7.35
N LEU A 56 -4.73 3.82 7.39
CA LEU A 56 -5.88 2.99 7.03
C LEU A 56 -7.08 3.24 7.95
N ASN A 57 -6.85 3.23 9.27
CA ASN A 57 -7.87 3.50 10.28
C ASN A 57 -8.47 4.91 10.13
N ASP A 58 -7.63 5.93 9.94
CA ASP A 58 -8.03 7.32 9.75
C ASP A 58 -8.89 7.50 8.47
N ASN A 59 -8.68 6.66 7.45
CA ASN A 59 -9.45 6.65 6.20
C ASN A 59 -10.58 5.60 6.17
N ARG A 60 -10.87 4.91 7.29
CA ARG A 60 -11.88 3.84 7.43
C ARG A 60 -11.76 2.68 6.44
N ILE A 61 -10.53 2.36 6.07
CA ILE A 61 -10.16 1.17 5.31
C ILE A 61 -9.80 0.06 6.32
N ARG A 62 -10.02 -1.21 6.00
CA ARG A 62 -9.59 -2.36 6.81
C ARG A 62 -9.17 -3.50 5.91
#